data_AF-A0A9W9YKT2-F1
#
_entry.id   AF-A0A9W9YKT2-F1
#
_cell.length_a   1.000
_cell.length_b   1.000
_cell.length_c   1.000
_cell.angle_alpha   90.00
_cell.angle_beta   90.00
_cell.angle_gamma   90.00
#
_symmetry.space_group_name_H-M   'P 1'
#
loop_
_entity.id
_entity.type
_entity.pdbx_description
1 polymer ?
#
loop_
_entity_poly.entity_id
_entity_poly.type
_entity_poly.pdbx_seq_one_letter_code
_entity_poly.pdbx_strand_id
1 'polypeptide(L)'
;MKDLECVLYFAILLGVVGEKISCGSKLAIQRHENNRFAVFRKVKEGKALEGHVITTYLVYSELDCLQKCLLCDKCVSFNVQLLSSGSRRHACELNDVTRLSSGHALTFRDGFSYNEPIMLPNEEQDNPQGRHFPAVSPAQG
;
A
#
# COMPACT_ATOMS: atom_id res chain seq x y z
N MET A 1 24.72 10.63 23.34
CA MET A 1 26.20 10.81 23.33
C MET A 1 26.80 10.57 21.94
N LYS A 2 26.31 9.60 21.16
CA LYS A 2 26.75 9.36 19.77
C LYS A 2 26.37 10.49 18.79
N ASP A 3 25.29 11.22 19.08
CA ASP A 3 24.82 12.32 18.23
C ASP A 3 25.70 13.58 18.30
N LEU A 4 26.35 13.81 19.45
CA LEU A 4 27.23 14.97 19.64
C LEU A 4 28.60 14.78 18.96
N GLU A 5 29.08 13.53 18.89
CA GLU A 5 30.30 13.19 18.15
C GLU A 5 30.12 13.35 16.64
N CYS A 6 28.97 12.97 16.08
CA CYS A 6 28.65 13.19 14.66
C CYS A 6 28.67 14.68 14.30
N VAL A 7 28.05 15.53 15.14
CA VAL A 7 28.01 16.99 14.90
C VAL A 7 29.42 17.60 14.91
N LEU A 8 30.28 17.15 15.83
CA LEU A 8 31.65 17.63 15.93
C LEU A 8 32.51 17.17 14.74
N TYR A 9 32.33 15.92 14.28
CA TYR A 9 33.04 15.37 13.13
C TYR A 9 32.67 16.11 11.84
N PHE A 10 31.38 16.41 11.65
CA PHE A 10 30.91 17.24 10.54
C PHE A 10 31.48 18.66 10.64
N ALA A 11 31.46 19.30 11.82
CA ALA A 11 32.00 20.66 11.98
C ALA A 11 33.50 20.76 11.64
N ILE A 12 34.30 19.73 12.00
CA ILE A 12 35.73 19.67 11.68
C ILE A 12 35.94 19.48 10.16
N LEU A 13 35.16 18.60 9.51
CA LEU A 13 35.23 18.40 8.07
C LEU A 13 34.83 19.66 7.27
N LEU A 14 33.87 20.44 7.79
CA LEU A 14 33.41 21.69 7.18
C LEU A 14 34.39 22.86 7.41
N GLY A 15 35.26 22.78 8.42
CA GLY A 15 36.28 23.82 8.70
C GLY A 15 37.50 23.79 7.78
N VAL A 16 37.73 22.67 7.07
CA VAL A 16 38.90 22.47 6.19
C VAL A 16 38.60 22.86 4.73
N VAL A 17 37.33 22.97 4.36
CA VAL A 17 36.91 23.47 3.03
C VAL A 17 36.36 24.87 3.20
N GLY A 18 37.19 25.87 2.94
CA GLY A 18 36.80 27.29 2.93
C GLY A 18 35.87 27.65 1.78
N GLU A 19 34.75 26.95 1.62
CA GLU A 19 33.69 27.28 0.68
C GLU A 19 32.39 27.53 1.44
N LYS A 20 31.75 28.64 1.10
CA LYS A 20 30.45 29.07 1.62
C LYS A 20 29.42 27.99 1.28
N ILE A 21 29.15 27.08 2.22
CA ILE A 21 28.03 26.15 2.06
C ILE A 21 26.74 26.96 2.31
N SER A 22 26.19 27.48 1.22
CA SER A 22 24.83 28.00 1.17
C SER A 22 23.88 26.81 1.35
N CYS A 23 23.51 26.52 2.60
CA CYS A 23 22.46 25.54 2.90
C CYS A 23 21.09 26.19 2.65
N GLY A 24 20.81 26.42 1.37
CA GLY A 24 19.49 26.77 0.85
C GLY A 24 18.89 25.59 0.10
N SER A 25 18.87 24.39 0.69
CA SER A 25 18.11 23.29 0.11
C SER A 25 16.63 23.61 0.29
N LYS A 26 16.02 24.21 -0.73
CA LYS A 26 14.58 24.42 -0.82
C LYS A 26 13.90 23.05 -0.74
N LEU A 27 13.32 22.70 0.41
CA LEU A 27 12.43 21.55 0.50
C LEU A 27 11.23 21.83 -0.40
N ALA A 28 11.14 21.12 -1.52
CA ALA A 28 10.00 21.17 -2.42
C ALA A 28 9.18 19.89 -2.24
N ILE A 29 7.91 20.03 -1.86
CA ILE A 29 6.95 18.93 -1.93
C ILE A 29 6.38 18.95 -3.35
N GLN A 30 6.86 18.06 -4.21
CA GLN A 30 6.21 17.80 -5.49
C GLN A 30 5.05 16.82 -5.22
N ARG A 31 3.82 17.35 -5.16
CA ARG A 31 2.61 16.50 -5.10
C ARG A 31 2.34 15.98 -6.51
N HIS A 32 2.58 14.70 -6.74
CA HIS A 32 2.06 14.02 -7.91
C HIS A 32 0.66 13.48 -7.55
N GLU A 33 -0.39 14.05 -8.12
CA GLU A 33 -1.77 13.60 -7.89
C GLU A 33 -2.05 12.33 -8.72
N ASN A 34 -1.62 11.17 -8.22
CA ASN A 34 -2.13 9.89 -8.70
C ASN A 34 -3.43 9.58 -7.96
N ASN A 35 -4.55 10.17 -8.40
CA ASN A 35 -5.84 9.98 -7.75
C ASN A 35 -6.42 8.61 -8.14
N ARG A 36 -6.13 7.59 -7.33
CA ARG A 36 -6.82 6.31 -7.40
C ARG A 36 -8.21 6.44 -6.78
N PHE A 37 -9.25 6.11 -7.55
CA PHE A 37 -10.61 6.01 -7.07
C PHE A 37 -11.12 4.58 -7.25
N ALA A 38 -11.71 4.01 -6.20
CA ALA A 38 -12.38 2.73 -6.27
C ALA A 38 -13.44 2.66 -5.18
N VAL A 39 -14.58 2.07 -5.53
CA VAL A 39 -15.62 1.71 -4.55
C VAL A 39 -15.34 0.28 -4.12
N PHE A 40 -15.19 0.04 -2.82
CA PHE A 40 -14.94 -1.31 -2.30
C PHE A 40 -16.22 -1.89 -1.70
N ARG A 41 -16.34 -3.21 -1.80
CA ARG A 41 -17.36 -4.00 -1.12
C ARG A 41 -16.71 -5.00 -0.17
N LYS A 42 -17.39 -5.26 0.94
CA LYS A 42 -17.11 -6.40 1.81
C LYS A 42 -17.68 -7.67 1.19
N VAL A 43 -16.83 -8.62 0.84
CA VAL A 43 -17.25 -9.86 0.16
C VAL A 43 -17.71 -10.91 1.17
N LYS A 44 -16.94 -11.09 2.27
CA LYS A 44 -17.23 -12.11 3.27
C LYS A 44 -16.61 -11.78 4.63
N GLU A 45 -17.40 -11.96 5.69
CA GLU A 45 -16.95 -11.90 7.08
C GLU A 45 -16.39 -13.24 7.55
N GLY A 46 -15.51 -13.19 8.56
CA GLY A 46 -14.78 -14.34 9.09
C GLY A 46 -13.75 -14.91 8.11
N LYS A 47 -13.33 -14.12 7.10
CA LYS A 47 -12.46 -14.57 6.02
C LYS A 47 -11.46 -13.51 5.58
N ALA A 48 -10.32 -13.97 5.09
CA ALA A 48 -9.24 -13.15 4.57
C ALA A 48 -8.58 -13.80 3.34
N LEU A 49 -7.90 -12.98 2.54
CA LEU A 49 -6.97 -13.45 1.53
C LEU A 49 -5.57 -13.56 2.13
N GLU A 50 -4.93 -14.71 2.00
CA GLU A 50 -3.59 -14.98 2.53
C GLU A 50 -2.57 -15.17 1.40
N GLY A 51 -1.28 -15.06 1.72
CA GLY A 51 -0.17 -15.23 0.75
C GLY A 51 0.08 -14.04 -0.17
N HIS A 52 -0.81 -13.04 -0.16
CA HIS A 52 -0.75 -11.84 -1.01
C HIS A 52 -0.69 -10.53 -0.23
N VAL A 53 -0.49 -10.62 1.10
CA VAL A 53 -0.37 -9.44 1.96
C VAL A 53 0.96 -8.75 1.68
N ILE A 54 0.91 -7.53 1.15
CA ILE A 54 2.09 -6.72 0.85
C ILE A 54 2.52 -5.84 2.01
N THR A 55 1.59 -5.44 2.88
CA THR A 55 1.89 -4.66 4.08
C THR A 55 0.73 -4.71 5.07
N THR A 56 1.03 -4.47 6.34
CA THR A 56 0.06 -4.44 7.43
C THR A 56 0.14 -3.12 8.19
N TYR A 57 -1.02 -2.50 8.40
CA TYR A 57 -1.19 -1.29 9.21
C TYR A 57 -2.06 -1.58 10.43
N LEU A 58 -1.83 -0.80 11.49
CA LEU A 58 -2.78 -0.67 12.59
C LEU A 58 -3.63 0.58 12.35
N VAL A 59 -4.94 0.38 12.20
CA VAL A 59 -5.91 1.43 11.83
C VAL A 59 -7.02 1.56 12.87
N TYR A 60 -7.75 2.68 12.90
CA TYR A 60 -8.86 2.88 13.83
C TYR A 60 -10.22 2.53 13.20
N SER A 61 -10.30 2.46 11.88
CA SER A 61 -11.53 2.15 11.16
C SER A 61 -11.27 1.41 9.85
N GLU A 62 -12.33 0.82 9.29
CA GLU A 62 -12.32 0.28 7.93
C GLU A 62 -12.03 1.36 6.89
N LEU A 63 -12.49 2.59 7.11
CA LEU A 63 -12.24 3.74 6.23
C LEU A 63 -10.75 4.11 6.18
N ASP A 64 -10.05 4.05 7.31
CA ASP A 64 -8.61 4.26 7.35
C ASP A 64 -7.89 3.21 6.51
N CYS A 65 -8.32 1.94 6.57
CA CYS A 65 -7.75 0.85 5.78
C CYS A 65 -7.96 1.07 4.27
N LEU A 66 -9.18 1.47 3.89
CA LEU A 66 -9.50 1.89 2.52
C LEU A 66 -8.55 2.99 2.05
N GLN A 67 -8.36 4.05 2.85
CA GLN A 67 -7.47 5.15 2.51
C GLN A 67 -6.02 4.69 2.38
N LYS A 68 -5.53 3.79 3.25
CA LYS A 68 -4.20 3.19 3.11
C LYS A 68 -4.07 2.41 1.80
N CYS A 69 -5.10 1.69 1.37
CA CYS A 69 -5.11 0.99 0.09
C CYS A 69 -5.07 1.97 -1.09
N LEU A 70 -5.88 3.03 -1.08
CA LEU A 70 -5.89 4.02 -2.15
C LEU A 70 -4.55 4.75 -2.30
N LEU A 71 -3.84 4.99 -1.20
CA LEU A 71 -2.51 5.62 -1.19
C LEU A 71 -1.37 4.65 -1.56
N CYS A 72 -1.63 3.35 -1.62
CA CYS A 72 -0.64 2.35 -1.98
C CYS A 72 -0.89 1.86 -3.41
N ASP A 73 -0.03 2.26 -4.35
CA ASP A 73 -0.21 1.95 -5.78
C ASP A 73 -0.35 0.46 -6.07
N LYS A 74 0.28 -0.41 -5.27
CA LYS A 74 0.21 -1.87 -5.41
C LYS A 74 -1.03 -2.49 -4.78
N CYS A 75 -1.75 -1.78 -3.91
CA CYS A 75 -2.90 -2.36 -3.24
C CYS A 75 -4.08 -2.47 -4.21
N VAL A 76 -4.74 -3.62 -4.24
CA VAL A 76 -5.97 -3.81 -5.03
C VAL A 76 -7.10 -4.42 -4.20
N SER A 77 -6.82 -5.05 -3.07
CA SER A 77 -7.81 -5.52 -2.10
C SER A 77 -7.21 -5.45 -0.69
N PHE A 78 -8.02 -5.64 0.36
CA PHE A 78 -7.50 -5.64 1.73
C PHE A 78 -8.29 -6.54 2.67
N ASN A 79 -7.63 -7.05 3.70
CA ASN A 79 -8.28 -7.66 4.86
C ASN A 79 -8.33 -6.64 6.00
N VAL A 80 -9.42 -6.61 6.75
CA VAL A 80 -9.54 -5.77 7.95
C VAL A 80 -10.09 -6.58 9.12
N GLN A 81 -9.50 -6.42 10.29
CA GLN A 81 -9.96 -7.04 11.52
C GLN A 81 -11.06 -6.21 12.18
N LEU A 82 -12.33 -6.59 11.99
CA LEU A 82 -13.48 -5.86 12.53
C LEU A 82 -13.76 -6.17 14.00
N LEU A 83 -13.47 -7.39 14.44
CA LEU A 83 -13.72 -7.84 15.81
C LEU A 83 -12.38 -8.04 16.51
N SER A 84 -11.82 -6.96 17.08
CA SER A 84 -10.69 -7.08 18.01
C SER A 84 -11.19 -6.85 19.43
N SER A 85 -11.34 -7.92 20.22
CA SER A 85 -11.72 -7.80 21.63
C SER A 85 -10.68 -6.97 22.38
N GLY A 86 -11.03 -5.75 22.78
CA GLY A 86 -10.25 -4.91 23.69
C GLY A 86 -9.18 -4.00 23.07
N SER A 87 -8.98 -4.00 21.75
CA SER A 87 -8.05 -3.06 21.09
C SER A 87 -8.80 -1.97 20.34
N ARG A 88 -8.35 -0.71 20.49
CA ARG A 88 -8.82 0.42 19.66
C ARG A 88 -8.20 0.44 18.25
N ARG A 89 -7.21 -0.40 18.01
CA ARG A 89 -6.52 -0.51 16.71
C ARG A 89 -6.73 -1.89 16.13
N HIS A 90 -7.00 -1.91 14.83
CA HIS A 90 -7.36 -3.08 14.05
C HIS A 90 -6.26 -3.37 13.03
N ALA A 91 -5.98 -4.65 12.79
CA ALA A 91 -5.09 -5.04 11.71
C ALA A 91 -5.77 -4.75 10.35
N CYS A 92 -5.05 -4.06 9.47
CA CYS A 92 -5.39 -3.79 8.08
C CYS A 92 -4.27 -4.36 7.20
N GLU A 93 -4.57 -5.40 6.45
CA GLU A 93 -3.60 -6.09 5.58
C GLU A 93 -3.93 -5.71 4.13
N LEU A 94 -3.03 -4.99 3.47
CA LEU A 94 -3.19 -4.65 2.06
C LEU A 94 -2.71 -5.81 1.20
N ASN A 95 -3.45 -6.13 0.14
CA ASN A 95 -3.10 -7.18 -0.82
C ASN A 95 -2.86 -6.61 -2.23
N ASP A 96 -1.97 -7.24 -2.98
CA ASP A 96 -1.65 -6.87 -4.37
C ASP A 96 -2.51 -7.54 -5.44
N VAL A 97 -3.40 -8.46 -5.04
CA VAL A 97 -4.35 -9.13 -5.91
C VAL A 97 -5.76 -9.15 -5.33
N THR A 98 -6.74 -9.41 -6.18
CA THR A 98 -8.12 -9.74 -5.78
C THR A 98 -8.27 -11.26 -5.63
N ARG A 99 -9.35 -11.72 -5.00
CA ARG A 99 -9.74 -13.14 -4.94
C ARG A 99 -9.87 -13.77 -6.34
N LEU A 100 -10.38 -13.00 -7.30
CA LEU A 100 -10.54 -13.49 -8.67
C LEU A 100 -9.18 -13.64 -9.35
N SER A 101 -8.32 -12.62 -9.26
CA SER A 101 -7.02 -12.62 -9.93
C SER A 101 -5.96 -13.49 -9.23
N SER A 102 -6.10 -13.78 -7.93
CA SER A 102 -5.21 -14.68 -7.22
C SER A 102 -5.43 -16.15 -7.57
N GLY A 103 -6.64 -16.52 -8.00
CA GLY A 103 -7.05 -17.92 -8.11
C GLY A 103 -7.15 -18.66 -6.76
N HIS A 104 -6.91 -17.96 -5.64
CA HIS A 104 -6.91 -18.52 -4.29
C HIS A 104 -8.26 -18.32 -3.60
N ALA A 105 -8.70 -19.34 -2.87
CA ALA A 105 -9.87 -19.24 -2.01
C ALA A 105 -9.56 -18.38 -0.77
N LEU A 106 -10.59 -17.69 -0.26
CA LEU A 106 -10.46 -16.99 1.02
C LEU A 106 -10.41 -17.98 2.18
N THR A 107 -9.39 -17.84 3.03
CA THR A 107 -9.17 -18.63 4.25
C THR A 107 -10.10 -18.13 5.36
N PHE A 108 -10.55 -19.04 6.24
CA PHE A 108 -11.26 -18.66 7.45
C PHE A 108 -10.31 -17.98 8.44
N ARG A 109 -10.64 -16.75 8.83
CA ARG A 109 -9.95 -16.00 9.88
C ARG A 109 -10.98 -15.24 10.69
N ASP A 110 -11.20 -15.71 11.91
CA ASP A 110 -12.19 -15.11 12.79
C ASP A 110 -11.89 -13.63 13.04
N GLY A 111 -12.94 -12.82 13.07
CA GLY A 111 -12.84 -11.37 13.22
C GLY A 111 -12.29 -10.60 12.03
N PHE A 112 -11.87 -11.24 10.93
CA PHE A 112 -11.46 -10.58 9.69
C PHE A 112 -12.57 -10.51 8.66
N SER A 113 -12.51 -9.48 7.81
CA SER A 113 -13.29 -9.41 6.57
C SER A 113 -12.41 -9.03 5.39
N TYR A 114 -12.68 -9.65 4.25
CA TYR A 114 -12.02 -9.35 2.98
C TYR A 114 -12.85 -8.35 2.15
N ASN A 115 -12.17 -7.32 1.65
CA ASN A 115 -12.73 -6.21 0.89
C ASN A 115 -12.05 -6.08 -0.48
N GLU A 116 -12.85 -5.89 -1.54
CA GLU A 116 -12.35 -5.75 -2.91
C GLU A 116 -13.13 -4.69 -3.70
N PRO A 117 -12.57 -4.15 -4.80
CA PRO A 117 -13.27 -3.20 -5.66
C PRO A 117 -14.55 -3.79 -6.26
N ILE A 118 -15.59 -2.97 -6.33
CA ILE A 118 -16.78 -3.26 -7.12
C ILE A 118 -16.39 -3.11 -8.59
N MET A 119 -16.49 -4.19 -9.35
CA MET A 119 -16.45 -4.11 -10.81
C MET A 119 -17.74 -3.43 -11.26
N LEU A 120 -17.65 -2.17 -11.68
CA LEU A 120 -18.79 -1.47 -12.28
C LEU A 120 -18.98 -2.01 -13.70
N PRO A 121 -20.21 -2.31 -14.15
CA PRO A 121 -20.48 -2.94 -15.44
C PRO A 121 -20.01 -2.20 -16.72
N ASN A 122 -19.39 -1.02 -16.60
CA ASN A 122 -19.14 -0.12 -17.74
C ASN A 122 -17.67 0.24 -18.00
N GLU A 123 -16.70 -0.37 -17.31
CA GLU A 123 -15.26 -0.16 -17.58
C GLU A 123 -14.71 -1.16 -18.64
N GLU A 124 -15.51 -1.55 -19.63
CA GLU A 124 -15.05 -2.38 -20.76
C GLU A 124 -15.21 -1.70 -22.12
N GLN A 125 -15.72 -0.46 -22.20
CA GLN A 125 -15.91 0.21 -23.49
C GLN A 125 -15.67 1.73 -23.44
N ASP A 126 -14.45 2.18 -23.12
CA ASP A 126 -13.94 3.42 -23.73
C ASP A 126 -12.40 3.60 -23.70
N ASN A 127 -11.62 2.56 -24.01
CA ASN A 127 -10.21 2.80 -24.37
C ASN A 127 -9.70 1.77 -25.40
N PRO A 128 -9.51 2.12 -26.68
CA PRO A 128 -8.98 1.21 -27.70
C PRO A 128 -7.48 0.92 -27.59
N GLN A 129 -6.80 1.30 -26.50
CA GLN A 129 -5.36 1.07 -26.34
C GLN A 129 -5.03 0.45 -24.99
N GLY A 130 -5.53 -0.77 -24.78
CA GLY A 130 -5.00 -1.69 -23.80
C GLY A 130 -3.56 -2.06 -24.17
N ARG A 131 -2.59 -1.54 -23.42
CA ARG A 131 -1.20 -1.99 -23.47
C ARG A 131 -1.18 -3.51 -23.25
N HIS A 132 -0.84 -4.21 -24.33
CA HIS A 132 -0.39 -5.59 -24.32
C HIS A 132 0.74 -5.73 -23.29
N PHE A 133 0.47 -6.35 -22.15
CA PHE A 133 1.55 -6.95 -21.36
C PHE A 133 1.78 -8.34 -21.97
N PRO A 134 2.97 -8.65 -22.49
CA PRO A 134 3.22 -9.96 -23.06
C PRO A 134 3.22 -11.00 -21.93
N ALA A 135 2.41 -12.04 -22.09
CA ALA A 135 2.52 -13.25 -21.28
C ALA A 135 3.89 -13.89 -21.56
N VAL A 136 4.76 -13.94 -20.57
CA VAL A 136 5.97 -14.77 -20.62
C VAL A 136 5.52 -16.23 -20.51
N SER A 137 5.64 -16.98 -21.61
CA SER A 137 5.42 -18.42 -21.63
C SER A 137 6.62 -19.15 -21.01
N PRO A 138 6.42 -20.27 -20.28
CA PRO A 138 7.53 -21.08 -19.80
C PRO A 138 8.15 -21.87 -20.96
N ALA A 139 9.48 -21.80 -21.09
CA ALA A 139 10.23 -22.65 -21.99
C ALA A 139 10.15 -24.11 -21.49
N GLN A 140 9.65 -25.00 -22.34
CA GLN A 140 9.82 -26.45 -22.17
C GLN A 140 11.14 -26.85 -22.82
N GLY A 141 11.99 -27.52 -22.05
CA GLY A 141 13.13 -28.31 -22.52
C GLY A 141 12.86 -29.79 -22.28
#